data_AF-A0A2G2ZJQ7-F1
#
_entry.id   AF-A0A2G2ZJQ7-F1
#
_cell.length_a   1.000
_cell.length_b   1.000
_cell.length_c   1.000
_cell.angle_alpha   90.00
_cell.angle_beta   90.00
_cell.angle_gamma   90.00
#
_symmetry.space_group_name_H-M   'P 1'
#
loop_
_entity.id
_entity.type
_entity.pdbx_description
1 polymer ?
#
loop_
_entity_poly.entity_id
_entity_poly.type
_entity_poly.pdbx_seq_one_letter_code
_entity_poly.pdbx_strand_id
1 'polypeptide(L)'
;MAGHLKILGSAPRISLDPVRVTTTIILVAYSESLHFFFTFQIRSWDREQLKRGASTAARLLYGVRSEVNLALEPEKLSYSSPLLRLKDLQIPPAYIKTFQGHRIKVERDKLNKYGRPLLGCTIKPKLGLSAKNYGRAVYECLRGGLDFTKDDENVNSQPFMRWRDHFFFCAEALYKAQTEIGEIKGHYLNATAGTCQEMIKRAVFARELGVQIVMHDYLSGGFTANTSLAHYCRDNALLIQLSIQKFT
;
A
#
# COMPACT_ATOMS: atom_id res chain seq x y z
N MET A 1 -12.08 -29.37 0.54
CA MET A 1 -11.47 -29.65 1.85
C MET A 1 -11.25 -28.32 2.55
N ALA A 2 -11.81 -28.15 3.75
CA ALA A 2 -11.77 -26.89 4.49
C ALA A 2 -10.40 -26.71 5.17
N GLY A 3 -9.70 -25.63 4.85
CA GLY A 3 -8.49 -25.22 5.57
C GLY A 3 -8.88 -24.37 6.78
N HIS A 4 -8.55 -24.83 7.98
CA HIS A 4 -8.75 -24.07 9.22
C HIS A 4 -7.65 -23.00 9.37
N LEU A 5 -8.03 -21.72 9.45
CA LEU A 5 -7.11 -20.63 9.79
C LEU A 5 -7.04 -20.48 11.32
N LYS A 6 -5.85 -20.64 11.91
CA LYS A 6 -5.62 -20.55 13.36
C LYS A 6 -5.05 -19.16 13.71
N ILE A 7 -5.67 -18.47 14.67
CA ILE A 7 -5.25 -17.13 15.15
C ILE A 7 -3.95 -17.25 15.95
N LEU A 8 -2.91 -16.49 15.58
CA LEU A 8 -1.69 -16.32 16.37
C LEU A 8 -1.55 -14.85 16.77
N GLY A 9 -1.93 -14.51 18.00
CA GLY A 9 -1.53 -13.26 18.67
C GLY A 9 -2.59 -12.17 18.82
N SER A 10 -2.53 -11.48 19.96
CA SER A 10 -3.35 -10.31 20.31
C SER A 10 -2.86 -9.03 19.62
N ALA A 11 -3.78 -8.17 19.20
CA ALA A 11 -3.47 -6.86 18.63
C ALA A 11 -2.68 -5.98 19.63
N PRO A 12 -1.56 -5.36 19.22
CA PRO A 12 -0.81 -4.45 20.09
C PRO A 12 -1.59 -3.17 20.39
N ARG A 13 -1.40 -2.62 21.61
CA ARG A 13 -1.98 -1.33 22.03
C ARG A 13 -1.21 -0.19 21.35
N ILE A 14 -1.83 0.47 20.39
CA ILE A 14 -1.29 1.68 19.76
C ILE A 14 -1.68 2.90 20.60
N SER A 15 -0.69 3.63 21.14
CA SER A 15 -0.88 4.93 21.80
C SER A 15 -0.55 6.04 20.79
N LEU A 16 -1.57 6.79 20.36
CA LEU A 16 -1.42 7.96 19.49
C LEU A 16 -1.74 9.21 20.31
N ASP A 17 -0.85 10.20 20.27
CA ASP A 17 -1.01 11.54 20.86
C ASP A 17 -2.12 12.32 20.12
N PRO A 18 -2.86 13.26 20.75
CA PRO A 18 -4.14 13.79 20.26
C PRO A 18 -4.00 14.89 19.19
N VAL A 19 -2.98 14.82 18.34
CA VAL A 19 -2.93 15.66 17.14
C VAL A 19 -3.85 15.00 16.10
N ARG A 20 -4.77 15.77 15.50
CA ARG A 20 -5.77 15.35 14.50
C ARG A 20 -5.11 14.72 13.25
N VAL A 21 -4.64 13.49 13.36
CA VAL A 21 -4.11 12.69 12.26
C VAL A 21 -5.22 11.74 11.83
N THR A 22 -5.80 11.99 10.65
CA THR A 22 -6.71 11.05 10.00
C THR A 22 -5.93 9.77 9.70
N THR A 23 -5.97 8.80 10.61
CA THR A 23 -5.16 7.59 10.50
C THR A 23 -5.88 6.64 9.56
N THR A 24 -5.31 6.47 8.37
CA THR A 24 -5.73 5.43 7.43
C THR A 24 -4.95 4.16 7.77
N ILE A 25 -5.61 3.12 8.28
CA ILE A 25 -4.96 1.80 8.44
C ILE A 25 -5.18 1.02 7.14
N ILE A 26 -4.08 0.55 6.56
CA ILE A 26 -4.08 -0.35 5.42
C ILE A 26 -3.87 -1.77 5.94
N LEU A 27 -4.91 -2.60 5.84
CA LEU A 27 -4.78 -4.04 6.07
C LEU A 27 -4.49 -4.71 4.72
N VAL A 28 -3.35 -5.39 4.64
CA VAL A 28 -2.98 -6.21 3.49
C VAL A 28 -3.34 -7.66 3.79
N ALA A 29 -4.33 -8.20 3.09
CA ALA A 29 -4.73 -9.60 3.19
C ALA A 29 -4.39 -10.35 1.89
N TYR A 30 -3.95 -11.60 2.02
CA TYR A 30 -3.55 -12.45 0.90
C TYR A 30 -4.44 -13.70 0.85
N SER A 31 -4.88 -14.07 -0.34
CA SER A 31 -5.58 -15.33 -0.60
C SER A 31 -4.64 -16.26 -1.36
N GLU A 32 -4.24 -17.38 -0.75
CA GLU A 32 -3.44 -18.43 -1.40
C GLU A 32 -4.13 -18.99 -2.65
N SER A 33 -5.46 -19.13 -2.59
CA SER A 33 -6.28 -19.63 -3.70
C SER A 33 -6.39 -18.67 -4.89
N LEU A 34 -6.28 -17.36 -4.67
CA LEU A 34 -6.49 -16.36 -5.71
C LEU A 34 -5.19 -15.65 -6.13
N HIS A 35 -4.09 -15.83 -5.40
CA HIS A 35 -2.81 -15.14 -5.63
C HIS A 35 -2.93 -13.59 -5.72
N PHE A 36 -3.97 -13.01 -5.13
CA PHE A 36 -4.20 -11.55 -5.12
C PHE A 36 -4.00 -10.94 -3.72
N PHE A 37 -3.61 -9.66 -3.72
CA PHE A 37 -3.53 -8.83 -2.53
C PHE A 37 -4.77 -7.94 -2.43
N PHE A 38 -5.40 -7.94 -1.26
CA PHE A 38 -6.46 -7.01 -0.92
C PHE A 38 -5.90 -5.95 0.02
N THR A 39 -6.02 -4.68 -0.36
CA THR A 39 -5.70 -3.54 0.50
C THR A 39 -7.01 -2.93 1.00
N PHE A 40 -7.30 -3.08 2.30
CA PHE A 40 -8.46 -2.43 2.91
C PHE A 40 -8.03 -1.12 3.51
N GLN A 41 -8.67 -0.04 3.07
CA GLN A 41 -8.42 1.31 3.57
C GLN A 41 -9.50 1.66 4.59
N ILE A 42 -9.18 1.60 5.88
CA ILE A 42 -10.10 2.08 6.93
C ILE A 42 -9.73 3.53 7.23
N ARG A 43 -10.62 4.47 6.87
CA ARG A 43 -10.52 5.87 7.28
C ARG A 43 -11.39 6.06 8.51
N SER A 44 -10.81 6.45 9.64
CA SER A 44 -11.60 6.75 10.83
C SER A 44 -11.02 7.93 11.60
N TRP A 45 -11.92 8.69 12.22
CA TRP A 45 -11.66 9.85 13.08
C TRP A 45 -11.78 9.51 14.57
N ASP A 46 -12.09 8.26 14.91
CA ASP A 46 -12.43 7.81 16.26
C ASP A 46 -11.95 6.36 16.52
N ARG A 47 -11.35 6.14 17.70
CA ARG A 47 -10.83 4.84 18.16
C ARG A 47 -11.91 3.73 18.16
N GLU A 48 -13.15 4.07 18.48
CA GLU A 48 -14.27 3.10 18.50
C GLU A 48 -14.67 2.65 17.09
N GLN A 49 -14.72 3.58 16.14
CA GLN A 49 -14.98 3.27 14.73
C GLN A 49 -13.86 2.46 14.09
N LEU A 50 -12.61 2.70 14.50
CA LEU A 50 -11.44 1.94 14.04
C LEU A 50 -11.51 0.47 14.49
N LYS A 51 -11.93 0.21 15.73
CA LYS A 51 -12.19 -1.14 16.24
C LYS A 51 -13.34 -1.83 15.48
N ARG A 52 -14.42 -1.10 15.18
CA ARG A 52 -15.56 -1.62 14.40
C ARG A 52 -15.15 -1.93 12.96
N GLY A 53 -14.42 -1.03 12.29
CA GLY A 53 -13.92 -1.23 10.93
C GLY A 53 -12.96 -2.42 10.84
N ALA A 54 -12.04 -2.56 11.80
CA ALA A 54 -11.15 -3.71 11.88
C ALA A 54 -11.91 -5.03 12.15
N SER A 55 -12.95 -4.99 13.00
CA SER A 55 -13.84 -6.13 13.28
C SER A 55 -14.67 -6.55 12.05
N THR A 56 -15.21 -5.59 11.29
CA THR A 56 -15.96 -5.87 10.06
C THR A 56 -15.04 -6.40 8.95
N ALA A 57 -13.85 -5.82 8.78
CA ALA A 57 -12.84 -6.33 7.85
C ALA A 57 -12.40 -7.74 8.26
N ALA A 58 -12.21 -8.01 9.55
CA ALA A 58 -11.93 -9.34 10.06
C ALA A 58 -13.09 -10.32 9.80
N ARG A 59 -14.35 -9.92 9.98
CA ARG A 59 -15.52 -10.79 9.69
C ARG A 59 -15.66 -11.11 8.21
N LEU A 60 -15.39 -10.15 7.32
CA LEU A 60 -15.39 -10.33 5.87
C LEU A 60 -14.22 -11.21 5.38
N LEU A 61 -13.04 -11.09 6.00
CA LEU A 61 -11.84 -11.84 5.63
C LEU A 61 -11.76 -13.24 6.26
N TYR A 62 -12.38 -13.44 7.42
CA TYR A 62 -12.23 -14.66 8.23
C TYR A 62 -13.53 -15.46 8.42
N GLY A 63 -14.59 -15.16 7.66
CA GLY A 63 -15.69 -16.10 7.40
C GLY A 63 -16.65 -16.34 8.57
N VAL A 64 -17.27 -15.29 9.11
CA VAL A 64 -18.57 -15.46 9.79
C VAL A 64 -19.66 -15.21 8.75
N ARG A 65 -20.36 -16.27 8.34
CA ARG A 65 -21.51 -16.19 7.43
C ARG A 65 -22.58 -15.27 8.03
N SER A 66 -22.82 -14.15 7.37
CA SER A 66 -24.15 -13.55 7.29
C SER A 66 -24.30 -13.03 5.86
N GLU A 67 -25.24 -13.63 5.11
CA GLU A 67 -25.63 -13.18 3.78
C GLU A 67 -25.99 -11.69 3.84
N VAL A 68 -25.26 -10.85 3.11
CA VAL A 68 -25.66 -9.47 2.85
C VAL A 68 -26.37 -9.49 1.50
N ASN A 69 -27.70 -9.61 1.54
CA ASN A 69 -28.55 -9.38 0.38
C ASN A 69 -28.64 -7.87 0.15
N LEU A 70 -27.94 -7.37 -0.87
CA LEU A 70 -28.16 -6.04 -1.43
C LEU A 70 -29.22 -6.19 -2.54
N ALA A 71 -30.48 -5.93 -2.19
CA ALA A 71 -31.55 -5.77 -3.18
C ALA A 71 -31.32 -4.46 -3.95
N LEU A 72 -31.22 -4.55 -5.27
CA LEU A 72 -31.24 -3.41 -6.18
C LEU A 72 -32.67 -3.28 -6.72
N GLU A 73 -33.35 -2.20 -6.36
CA GLU A 73 -34.61 -1.78 -6.98
C GLU A 73 -34.36 -1.44 -8.46
N PRO A 74 -35.22 -1.89 -9.40
CA PRO A 74 -35.03 -1.60 -10.81
C PRO A 74 -35.66 -0.24 -11.16
N GLU A 75 -34.85 0.82 -11.23
CA GLU A 75 -35.27 2.03 -11.93
C GLU A 75 -35.15 1.85 -13.45
N LYS A 76 -36.27 2.13 -14.10
CA LYS A 76 -36.49 2.20 -15.55
C LYS A 76 -35.43 3.07 -16.22
N LEU A 77 -34.74 2.57 -17.25
CA LEU A 77 -34.25 3.47 -18.30
C LEU A 77 -34.17 2.79 -19.67
N SER A 78 -34.80 3.49 -20.60
CA SER A 78 -34.89 3.30 -22.05
C SER A 78 -33.53 3.34 -22.75
N TYR A 79 -33.40 2.49 -23.78
CA TYR A 79 -32.38 2.47 -24.85
C TYR A 79 -30.94 2.81 -24.43
N SER A 80 -30.11 1.78 -24.22
CA SER A 80 -28.65 1.93 -24.14
C SER A 80 -27.96 0.74 -24.81
N SER A 81 -26.89 1.01 -25.56
CA SER A 81 -26.02 0.02 -26.20
C SER A 81 -25.64 -1.13 -25.26
N PRO A 82 -25.39 -2.36 -25.74
CA PRO A 82 -25.07 -3.48 -24.86
C PRO A 82 -23.81 -3.17 -24.04
N LEU A 83 -23.98 -3.19 -22.72
CA LEU A 83 -22.91 -3.03 -21.75
C LEU A 83 -21.96 -4.24 -21.82
N LEU A 84 -20.68 -4.02 -22.12
CA LEU A 84 -19.64 -5.05 -22.08
C LEU A 84 -18.80 -4.89 -20.81
N ARG A 85 -18.74 -5.95 -19.98
CA ARG A 85 -17.89 -5.99 -18.78
C ARG A 85 -17.11 -7.30 -18.73
N LEU A 86 -15.79 -7.21 -18.80
CA LEU A 86 -14.90 -8.35 -18.56
C LEU A 86 -14.98 -8.75 -17.08
N LYS A 87 -15.38 -9.99 -16.80
CA LYS A 87 -15.50 -10.51 -15.43
C LYS A 87 -14.27 -11.30 -14.99
N ASP A 88 -13.68 -12.07 -15.89
CA ASP A 88 -12.57 -12.97 -15.59
C ASP A 88 -11.71 -13.20 -16.84
N LEU A 89 -10.46 -13.61 -16.63
CA LEU A 89 -9.50 -13.94 -17.66
C LEU A 89 -8.67 -15.16 -17.23
N GLN A 90 -8.82 -16.27 -17.95
CA GLN A 90 -7.95 -17.42 -17.78
C GLN A 90 -6.64 -17.22 -18.54
N ILE A 91 -5.53 -17.19 -17.81
CA ILE A 91 -4.19 -17.00 -18.40
C ILE A 91 -3.47 -18.36 -18.50
N PRO A 92 -3.08 -18.83 -19.70
CA PRO A 92 -2.42 -20.12 -19.86
C PRO A 92 -1.08 -20.20 -19.10
N PRO A 93 -0.75 -21.33 -18.45
CA PRO A 93 0.52 -21.48 -17.74
C PRO A 93 1.77 -21.22 -18.59
N ALA A 94 1.72 -21.54 -19.89
CA ALA A 94 2.80 -21.25 -20.83
C ALA A 94 3.06 -19.74 -20.97
N TYR A 95 1.99 -18.93 -20.94
CA TYR A 95 2.10 -17.48 -20.99
C TYR A 95 2.55 -16.90 -19.64
N ILE A 96 2.02 -17.38 -18.50
CA ILE A 96 2.42 -16.91 -17.16
C ILE A 96 3.94 -17.03 -16.95
N LYS A 97 4.55 -18.12 -17.45
CA LYS A 97 5.99 -18.37 -17.35
C LYS A 97 6.86 -17.34 -18.07
N THR A 98 6.32 -16.55 -19.00
CA THR A 98 7.09 -15.49 -19.68
C THR A 98 7.20 -14.22 -18.84
N PHE A 99 6.54 -14.14 -17.67
CA PHE A 99 6.55 -12.97 -16.79
C PHE A 99 7.37 -13.21 -15.51
N GLN A 100 7.96 -12.13 -14.99
CA GLN A 100 8.76 -12.17 -13.77
C GLN A 100 8.02 -12.64 -12.50
N GLY A 101 6.76 -12.24 -12.33
CA GLY A 101 5.98 -12.41 -11.08
C GLY A 101 6.53 -11.68 -9.84
N HIS A 102 5.85 -11.84 -8.70
CA HIS A 102 6.24 -11.29 -7.38
C HIS A 102 6.42 -12.41 -6.33
N ARG A 103 7.17 -12.18 -5.24
CA ARG A 103 7.50 -13.20 -4.22
C ARG A 103 7.34 -12.70 -2.77
N ILE A 104 6.19 -12.99 -2.16
CA ILE A 104 5.81 -12.55 -0.79
C ILE A 104 6.74 -13.08 0.31
N LYS A 105 7.17 -14.36 0.21
CA LYS A 105 8.03 -14.96 1.24
C LYS A 105 9.34 -14.17 1.39
N VAL A 106 9.92 -13.79 0.26
CA VAL A 106 11.14 -12.98 0.20
C VAL A 106 10.95 -11.61 0.84
N GLU A 107 9.77 -10.99 0.72
CA GLU A 107 9.46 -9.73 1.38
C GLU A 107 9.49 -9.88 2.91
N ARG A 108 8.81 -10.88 3.46
CA ARG A 108 8.81 -11.11 4.92
C ARG A 108 10.20 -11.42 5.46
N ASP A 109 10.97 -12.21 4.71
CA ASP A 109 12.33 -12.57 5.08
C ASP A 109 13.24 -11.34 5.10
N LYS A 110 13.17 -10.49 4.07
CA LYS A 110 13.91 -9.21 4.00
C LYS A 110 13.54 -8.25 5.13
N LEU A 111 12.27 -8.21 5.52
CA LEU A 111 11.75 -7.32 6.55
C LEU A 111 11.87 -7.88 7.97
N ASN A 112 12.22 -9.16 8.13
CA ASN A 112 12.20 -9.88 9.40
C ASN A 112 10.85 -9.74 10.15
N LYS A 113 9.72 -9.90 9.43
CA LYS A 113 8.36 -9.71 9.98
C LYS A 113 7.46 -10.93 9.73
N TYR A 114 7.14 -11.66 10.79
CA TYR A 114 6.39 -12.93 10.74
C TYR A 114 5.20 -12.96 11.70
N GLY A 115 4.30 -13.91 11.50
CA GLY A 115 3.20 -14.21 12.44
C GLY A 115 2.10 -13.15 12.55
N ARG A 116 2.23 -12.00 11.87
CA ARG A 116 1.22 -10.94 11.85
C ARG A 116 1.08 -10.23 10.49
N PRO A 117 -0.05 -9.56 10.24
CA PRO A 117 -0.17 -8.60 9.14
C PRO A 117 0.81 -7.44 9.29
N LEU A 118 1.20 -6.85 8.15
CA LEU A 118 1.99 -5.62 8.09
C LEU A 118 1.03 -4.42 8.22
N LEU A 119 1.42 -3.42 9.00
CA LEU A 119 0.63 -2.23 9.26
C LEU A 119 1.22 -1.03 8.51
N GLY A 120 0.38 -0.40 7.68
CA GLY A 120 0.75 0.77 6.90
C GLY A 120 -0.22 1.94 7.09
N CYS A 121 0.25 3.17 6.91
CA CYS A 121 -0.61 4.34 6.78
C CYS A 121 -0.21 5.28 5.62
N THR A 122 -1.19 5.97 5.03
CA THR A 122 -0.95 7.07 4.08
C THR A 122 -0.79 8.37 4.84
N ILE A 123 0.24 9.14 4.55
CA ILE A 123 0.42 10.47 5.16
C ILE A 123 -0.69 11.42 4.68
N LYS A 124 -1.15 12.29 5.59
CA LYS A 124 -2.20 13.28 5.34
C LYS A 124 -1.76 14.66 5.86
N PRO A 125 -2.28 15.76 5.28
CA PRO A 125 -3.22 15.85 4.15
C PRO A 125 -2.63 15.29 2.84
N LYS A 126 -3.51 14.97 1.89
CA LYS A 126 -3.13 14.30 0.62
C LYS A 126 -2.09 15.10 -0.17
N LEU A 127 -2.21 16.43 -0.19
CA LEU A 127 -1.25 17.36 -0.80
C LEU A 127 -1.09 18.58 0.12
N GLY A 128 -0.02 19.36 -0.10
CA GLY A 128 0.18 20.67 0.54
C GLY A 128 1.11 20.68 1.76
N LEU A 129 1.60 19.53 2.23
CA LEU A 129 2.70 19.49 3.19
C LEU A 129 4.03 19.83 2.51
N SER A 130 4.91 20.54 3.20
CA SER A 130 6.32 20.66 2.80
C SER A 130 7.06 19.36 3.07
N ALA A 131 8.15 19.12 2.34
CA ALA A 131 8.96 17.89 2.47
C ALA A 131 9.40 17.60 3.91
N LYS A 132 9.84 18.63 4.64
CA LYS A 132 10.27 18.50 6.05
C LYS A 132 9.12 18.13 6.99
N ASN A 133 7.95 18.75 6.82
CA ASN A 133 6.77 18.43 7.64
C ASN A 133 6.23 17.04 7.30
N TYR A 134 6.36 16.63 6.05
CA TYR A 134 6.03 15.28 5.61
C TYR A 134 6.93 14.24 6.29
N GLY A 135 8.25 14.44 6.28
CA GLY A 135 9.21 13.60 7.00
C GLY A 135 8.90 13.53 8.51
N ARG A 136 8.51 14.65 9.15
CA ARG A 136 8.05 14.63 10.55
C ARG A 136 6.85 13.70 10.74
N ALA A 137 5.82 13.80 9.89
CA ALA A 137 4.65 12.93 10.00
C ALA A 137 5.01 11.44 9.80
N VAL A 138 5.93 11.15 8.87
CA VAL A 138 6.47 9.80 8.65
C VAL A 138 7.13 9.26 9.92
N TYR A 139 8.03 10.02 10.53
CA TYR A 139 8.73 9.63 11.76
C TYR A 139 7.75 9.32 12.89
N GLU A 140 6.78 10.21 13.15
CA GLU A 140 5.79 10.02 14.22
C GLU A 140 4.96 8.74 14.02
N CYS A 141 4.55 8.46 12.79
CA CYS A 141 3.79 7.27 12.44
C CYS A 141 4.61 5.98 12.63
N LEU A 142 5.87 5.97 12.17
CA LEU A 142 6.75 4.79 12.23
C LEU A 142 7.20 4.48 13.66
N ARG A 143 7.58 5.50 14.45
CA ARG A 143 7.91 5.31 15.87
C ARG A 143 6.70 4.85 16.69
N GLY A 144 5.49 5.17 16.24
CA GLY A 144 4.21 4.76 16.85
C GLY A 144 3.88 3.26 16.68
N GLY A 145 4.74 2.49 16.01
CA GLY A 145 4.61 1.03 15.88
C GLY A 145 4.12 0.55 14.52
N LEU A 146 3.92 1.45 13.54
CA LEU A 146 3.65 1.03 12.16
C LEU A 146 4.89 0.40 11.52
N ASP A 147 4.68 -0.52 10.58
CA ASP A 147 5.76 -1.07 9.76
C ASP A 147 6.09 -0.12 8.61
N PHE A 148 5.04 0.47 8.04
CA PHE A 148 5.14 1.28 6.84
C PHE A 148 4.35 2.58 6.95
N THR A 149 4.86 3.57 6.23
CA THR A 149 4.10 4.75 5.82
C THR A 149 4.12 4.80 4.29
N LYS A 150 3.25 5.59 3.66
CA LYS A 150 3.23 5.70 2.21
C LYS A 150 2.88 7.08 1.73
N ASP A 151 3.41 7.39 0.55
CA ASP A 151 2.91 8.45 -0.30
C ASP A 151 1.46 8.24 -0.68
N ASP A 152 0.72 9.34 -0.79
CA ASP A 152 -0.56 9.30 -1.48
C ASP A 152 -0.31 9.12 -2.99
N GLU A 153 -1.21 8.45 -3.70
CA GLU A 153 -1.09 8.19 -5.14
C GLU A 153 -0.89 9.47 -5.98
N ASN A 154 -1.33 10.63 -5.48
CA ASN A 154 -1.14 11.91 -6.16
C ASN A 154 0.08 12.70 -5.68
N VAL A 155 0.85 12.20 -4.71
CA VAL A 155 2.12 12.81 -4.30
C VAL A 155 3.19 12.33 -5.27
N ASN A 156 3.69 13.25 -6.11
CA ASN A 156 4.72 12.96 -7.11
C ASN A 156 5.84 13.98 -6.96
N SER A 157 5.73 15.13 -7.65
CA SER A 157 6.70 16.23 -7.54
C SER A 157 6.04 17.57 -7.86
N GLN A 158 5.27 18.08 -6.90
CA GLN A 158 4.52 19.32 -7.01
C GLN A 158 5.31 20.54 -6.53
N PRO A 159 4.90 21.79 -6.84
CA PRO A 159 5.61 22.99 -6.41
C PRO A 159 5.84 23.10 -4.90
N PHE A 160 4.89 22.64 -4.07
CA PHE A 160 5.00 22.69 -2.61
C PHE A 160 5.94 21.62 -2.03
N MET A 161 6.28 20.58 -2.80
CA MET A 161 7.10 19.46 -2.36
C MET A 161 7.72 18.76 -3.57
N ARG A 162 8.99 19.06 -3.87
CA ARG A 162 9.75 18.38 -4.91
C ARG A 162 10.17 17.00 -4.42
N TRP A 163 10.11 16.02 -5.32
CA TRP A 163 10.30 14.61 -4.97
C TRP A 163 11.64 14.32 -4.28
N ARG A 164 12.71 15.01 -4.69
CA ARG A 164 14.06 14.74 -4.18
C ARG A 164 14.20 15.13 -2.70
N ASP A 165 13.73 16.32 -2.34
CA ASP A 165 13.73 16.78 -0.94
C ASP A 165 12.81 15.91 -0.07
N HIS A 166 11.65 15.53 -0.63
CA HIS A 166 10.72 14.61 0.01
C HIS A 166 11.35 13.25 0.32
N PHE A 167 12.02 12.64 -0.67
CA PHE A 167 12.70 11.36 -0.50
C PHE A 167 13.78 11.47 0.58
N PHE A 168 14.55 12.55 0.57
CA PHE A 168 15.59 12.79 1.56
C PHE A 168 15.05 12.85 3.00
N PHE A 169 14.04 13.71 3.26
CA PHE A 169 13.47 13.84 4.61
C PHE A 169 12.71 12.59 5.07
N CYS A 170 12.09 11.84 4.15
CA CYS A 170 11.45 10.57 4.49
C CYS A 170 12.46 9.49 4.85
N ALA A 171 13.60 9.42 4.14
CA ALA A 171 14.68 8.50 4.47
C ALA A 171 15.29 8.82 5.84
N GLU A 172 15.54 10.10 6.13
CA GLU A 172 16.00 10.55 7.45
C GLU A 172 15.02 10.11 8.56
N ALA A 173 13.73 10.38 8.38
CA ALA A 173 12.67 10.00 9.31
C ALA A 173 12.56 8.48 9.53
N LEU A 174 12.68 7.70 8.45
CA LEU A 174 12.65 6.24 8.47
C LEU A 174 13.81 5.69 9.28
N TYR A 175 15.04 6.10 9.00
CA TYR A 175 16.21 5.56 9.70
C TYR A 175 16.26 5.97 11.16
N LYS A 176 15.80 7.20 11.46
CA LYS A 176 15.63 7.64 12.85
C LYS A 176 14.66 6.73 13.60
N ALA A 177 13.46 6.51 13.07
CA ALA A 177 12.45 5.65 13.70
C ALA A 177 12.92 4.19 13.80
N GLN A 178 13.61 3.67 12.78
CA GLN A 178 14.17 2.32 12.79
C GLN A 178 15.22 2.15 13.88
N THR A 179 16.10 3.14 14.07
CA THR A 179 17.13 3.11 15.12
C THR A 179 16.51 3.15 16.51
N GLU A 180 15.47 3.96 16.73
CA GLU A 180 14.80 4.08 18.03
C GLU A 180 13.97 2.84 18.40
N ILE A 181 13.30 2.22 17.42
CA ILE A 181 12.40 1.09 17.67
C ILE A 181 13.11 -0.26 17.59
N GLY A 182 14.23 -0.35 16.86
CA GLY A 182 14.95 -1.61 16.63
C GLY A 182 14.25 -2.57 15.67
N GLU A 183 13.23 -2.12 14.95
CA GLU A 183 12.54 -2.88 13.91
C GLU A 183 12.76 -2.26 12.54
N ILE A 184 12.82 -3.09 11.49
CA ILE A 184 12.85 -2.61 10.11
C ILE A 184 11.58 -1.80 9.82
N LYS A 185 11.76 -0.58 9.30
CA LYS A 185 10.70 0.34 8.90
C LYS A 185 10.80 0.69 7.41
N GLY A 186 9.68 1.04 6.80
CA GLY A 186 9.66 1.49 5.40
C GLY A 186 8.75 2.69 5.15
N HIS A 187 9.04 3.40 4.07
CA HIS A 187 8.16 4.41 3.51
C HIS A 187 8.03 4.15 2.00
N TYR A 188 6.81 3.99 1.51
CA TYR A 188 6.60 3.76 0.08
C TYR A 188 6.77 5.08 -0.68
N LEU A 189 8.00 5.33 -1.14
CA LEU A 189 8.36 6.53 -1.91
C LEU A 189 7.80 6.44 -3.33
N ASN A 190 7.01 7.42 -3.77
CA ASN A 190 6.31 7.36 -5.05
C ASN A 190 7.22 7.65 -6.25
N ALA A 191 7.51 6.60 -7.03
CA ALA A 191 8.30 6.69 -8.25
C ALA A 191 7.46 7.09 -9.48
N THR A 192 6.13 7.14 -9.39
CA THR A 192 5.26 7.55 -10.51
C THR A 192 5.65 8.92 -11.06
N ALA A 193 5.89 9.00 -12.36
CA ALA A 193 6.31 10.22 -13.05
C ALA A 193 5.69 10.30 -14.44
N GLY A 194 5.75 11.48 -15.07
CA GLY A 194 5.21 11.71 -16.42
C GLY A 194 6.02 11.05 -17.54
N THR A 195 7.25 10.60 -17.27
CA THR A 195 8.10 9.87 -18.22
C THR A 195 8.80 8.70 -17.52
N CYS A 196 9.17 7.68 -18.29
CA CYS A 196 9.91 6.53 -17.75
C CYS A 196 11.29 6.94 -17.20
N GLN A 197 11.96 7.90 -17.83
CA GLN A 197 13.27 8.39 -17.41
C GLN A 197 13.19 9.05 -16.02
N GLU A 198 12.19 9.89 -15.78
CA GLU A 198 11.99 10.49 -14.46
C GLU A 198 11.55 9.44 -13.43
N MET A 199 10.74 8.45 -13.81
CA MET A 199 10.37 7.34 -12.92
C MET A 199 11.60 6.56 -12.46
N ILE A 200 12.49 6.17 -13.39
CA ILE A 200 13.71 5.45 -13.06
C ILE A 200 14.66 6.32 -12.25
N LYS A 201 14.81 7.61 -12.57
CA LYS A 201 15.63 8.56 -11.79
C LYS A 201 15.22 8.62 -10.32
N ARG A 202 13.91 8.56 -10.03
CA ARG A 202 13.38 8.49 -8.66
C ARG A 202 13.73 7.17 -7.99
N ALA A 203 13.54 6.05 -8.70
CA ALA A 203 13.88 4.72 -8.18
C ALA A 203 15.39 4.57 -7.88
N VAL A 204 16.24 5.15 -8.73
CA VAL A 204 17.70 5.22 -8.53
C VAL A 204 18.03 5.99 -7.25
N PHE A 205 17.45 7.17 -7.06
CA PHE A 205 17.71 7.94 -5.84
C PHE A 205 17.19 7.23 -4.58
N ALA A 206 16.05 6.56 -4.66
CA ALA A 206 15.55 5.73 -3.55
C ALA A 206 16.54 4.60 -3.18
N ARG A 207 17.13 3.95 -4.20
CA ARG A 207 18.21 2.97 -4.01
C ARG A 207 19.45 3.60 -3.36
N GLU A 208 19.88 4.77 -3.82
CA GLU A 208 21.05 5.49 -3.26
C GLU A 208 20.84 5.86 -1.79
N LEU A 209 19.60 6.18 -1.39
CA LEU A 209 19.22 6.40 0.02
C LEU A 209 19.17 5.10 0.84
N GLY A 210 19.30 3.93 0.22
CA GLY A 210 19.27 2.63 0.88
C GLY A 210 17.88 2.19 1.37
N VAL A 211 16.81 2.88 0.96
CA VAL A 211 15.45 2.50 1.38
C VAL A 211 15.05 1.17 0.76
N GLN A 212 14.13 0.45 1.40
CA GLN A 212 13.79 -0.91 1.00
C GLN A 212 12.62 -1.00 0.00
N ILE A 213 11.82 0.05 -0.14
CA ILE A 213 10.53 -0.01 -0.83
C ILE A 213 10.19 1.30 -1.54
N VAL A 214 9.62 1.19 -2.74
CA VAL A 214 9.03 2.29 -3.52
C VAL A 214 7.58 1.96 -3.88
N MET A 215 6.82 2.94 -4.35
CA MET A 215 5.48 2.71 -4.94
C MET A 215 5.34 3.20 -6.37
N HIS A 216 4.36 2.64 -7.07
CA HIS A 216 4.01 3.03 -8.43
C HIS A 216 2.50 2.86 -8.72
N ASP A 217 1.93 3.85 -9.38
CA ASP A 217 0.55 3.89 -9.84
C ASP A 217 0.47 3.22 -11.22
N TYR A 218 0.36 1.89 -11.25
CA TYR A 218 0.57 1.11 -12.48
C TYR A 218 -0.48 1.37 -13.58
N LEU A 219 -1.69 1.83 -13.24
CA LEU A 219 -2.72 2.16 -14.23
C LEU A 219 -2.49 3.54 -14.87
N SER A 220 -2.23 4.57 -14.06
CA SER A 220 -2.00 5.93 -14.57
C SER A 220 -0.59 6.11 -15.13
N GLY A 221 0.40 5.40 -14.58
CA GLY A 221 1.75 5.31 -15.13
C GLY A 221 1.86 4.36 -16.33
N GLY A 222 0.96 3.37 -16.43
CA GLY A 222 0.88 2.42 -17.52
C GLY A 222 1.71 1.14 -17.34
N PHE A 223 1.23 0.04 -17.93
CA PHE A 223 1.84 -1.28 -17.77
C PHE A 223 3.28 -1.38 -18.33
N THR A 224 3.61 -0.63 -19.38
CA THR A 224 4.98 -0.60 -19.94
C THR A 224 5.98 0.00 -18.95
N ALA A 225 5.62 1.12 -18.33
CA ALA A 225 6.44 1.76 -17.30
C ALA A 225 6.53 0.86 -16.06
N ASN A 226 5.40 0.31 -15.60
CA ASN A 226 5.35 -0.61 -14.47
C ASN A 226 6.24 -1.85 -14.67
N THR A 227 6.23 -2.45 -15.85
CA THR A 227 7.07 -3.62 -16.16
C THR A 227 8.55 -3.26 -16.10
N SER A 228 8.92 -2.11 -16.66
CA SER A 228 10.29 -1.58 -16.60
C SER A 228 10.75 -1.32 -15.16
N LEU A 229 9.87 -0.75 -14.32
CA LEU A 229 10.17 -0.50 -12.91
C LEU A 229 10.26 -1.81 -12.11
N ALA A 230 9.41 -2.80 -12.38
CA ALA A 230 9.50 -4.12 -11.76
C ALA A 230 10.80 -4.86 -12.14
N HIS A 231 11.24 -4.69 -13.40
CA HIS A 231 12.61 -4.79 -13.91
C HIS A 231 13.64 -4.35 -12.88
N TYR A 232 13.73 -3.03 -12.81
CA TYR A 232 14.69 -2.31 -11.99
C TYR A 232 14.66 -2.72 -10.51
N CYS A 233 13.47 -2.83 -9.92
CA CYS A 233 13.32 -3.17 -8.51
C CYS A 233 13.88 -4.57 -8.17
N ARG A 234 13.71 -5.55 -9.07
CA ARG A 234 14.30 -6.88 -8.86
C ARG A 234 15.82 -6.82 -8.82
N ASP A 235 16.41 -6.18 -9.82
CA ASP A 235 17.86 -6.13 -9.99
C ASP A 235 18.55 -5.31 -8.89
N ASN A 236 17.80 -4.40 -8.25
CA ASN A 236 18.30 -3.51 -7.20
C ASN A 236 17.75 -3.85 -5.81
N ALA A 237 17.15 -5.03 -5.65
CA ALA A 237 16.59 -5.54 -4.39
C ALA A 237 15.53 -4.66 -3.70
N LEU A 238 14.91 -3.72 -4.43
CA LEU A 238 13.82 -2.88 -3.96
C LEU A 238 12.49 -3.63 -4.00
N LEU A 239 11.68 -3.46 -2.94
CA LEU A 239 10.28 -3.83 -2.97
C LEU A 239 9.47 -2.77 -3.75
N ILE A 240 8.39 -3.21 -4.39
CA ILE A 240 7.48 -2.33 -5.14
C ILE A 240 6.05 -2.51 -4.64
N GLN A 241 5.47 -1.45 -4.10
CA GLN A 241 4.06 -1.37 -3.77
C GLN A 241 3.29 -0.83 -4.99
N LEU A 242 2.28 -1.56 -5.45
CA LEU A 242 1.39 -1.07 -6.52
C LEU A 242 0.19 -0.34 -5.92
N SER A 243 -0.16 0.80 -6.51
CA SER A 243 -1.35 1.57 -6.18
C SER A 243 -2.28 1.71 -7.38
N ILE A 244 -3.57 1.76 -7.09
CA ILE A 244 -4.62 2.12 -8.03
C ILE A 244 -5.07 3.52 -7.64
N GLN A 245 -4.93 4.47 -8.56
CA GLN A 245 -5.44 5.82 -8.35
C GLN A 245 -6.97 5.75 -8.24
N LYS A 246 -7.51 6.21 -7.11
CA LYS A 246 -8.96 6.30 -6.93
C LYS A 246 -9.41 7.59 -7.60
N PHE A 247 -9.98 7.46 -8.80
CA PHE A 247 -10.75 8.54 -9.41
C PHE A 247 -12.04 8.68 -8.57
N THR A 248 -12.07 9.70 -7.72
CA THR A 248 -13.27 10.15 -6.99
C THR A 248 -13.92 11.27 -7.76
#